data_AF-A0A066X5W1-F1
#
_entry.id   AF-A0A066X5W1-F1
#
_cell.length_a   1.000
_cell.length_b   1.000
_cell.length_c   1.000
_cell.angle_alpha   90.00
_cell.angle_beta   90.00
_cell.angle_gamma   90.00
#
_symmetry.space_group_name_H-M   'P 1'
#
loop_
_entity.id
_entity.type
_entity.pdbx_description
1 polymer ?
#
loop_
_entity_poly.entity_id
_entity_poly.type
_entity_poly.pdbx_seq_one_letter_code
_entity_poly.pdbx_strand_id
1 'polypeptide(L)'
;MAGYQSFNFGFELELSLNSSKRHKTWLSLAQDTGARLAKKGINNHVKEKVDGNYCKWSLVQEISIPQNPAKNNWALELVSPVFGLESPWLNDTDHIFSAIQKHSSIQRVPQCSTHVHISQAGQDFTTSQLACLCKAILVYESCFDALVPKDRASAYWCQSNRHSPVLSRCKTLEACLGLLDMASQRGTAAIVETMCLFPASSAYGRAHGRKKDFVHGKVYKWNFARLLGHDNSRTIEFRQPSGSTCMEDAVGWVLLTLTFVAGATGGGNCLGSLEHGGGDDQLELWHLLCHGALVLGLDPFLLDVLRNFLSQRPT
;
A
#
# COMPACT_ATOMS: atom_id res chain seq x y z
N MET A 1 -0.15 -16.90 -27.40
CA MET A 1 0.57 -15.89 -26.58
C MET A 1 -0.21 -15.76 -25.30
N ALA A 2 0.38 -16.04 -24.14
CA ALA A 2 -0.28 -15.78 -22.87
C ALA A 2 -0.42 -14.25 -22.72
N GLY A 3 -1.63 -13.76 -22.45
CA GLY A 3 -1.87 -12.33 -22.24
C GLY A 3 -1.25 -11.87 -20.91
N TYR A 4 -0.77 -10.62 -20.87
CA TYR A 4 -0.27 -10.00 -19.63
C TYR A 4 -1.39 -9.90 -18.58
N GLN A 5 -1.03 -10.04 -17.31
CA GLN A 5 -1.97 -9.78 -16.23
C GLN A 5 -2.24 -8.28 -16.15
N SER A 6 -3.52 -7.90 -16.17
CA SER A 6 -3.92 -6.49 -16.06
C SER A 6 -4.39 -6.19 -14.65
N PHE A 7 -3.81 -5.16 -14.04
CA PHE A 7 -4.22 -4.63 -12.74
C PHE A 7 -4.86 -3.25 -12.87
N ASN A 8 -5.83 -3.02 -11.99
CA ASN A 8 -6.29 -1.70 -11.61
C ASN A 8 -5.66 -1.38 -10.26
N PHE A 9 -5.04 -0.21 -10.14
CA PHE A 9 -4.42 0.22 -8.90
C PHE A 9 -4.70 1.69 -8.59
N GLY A 10 -4.53 2.05 -7.33
CA GLY A 10 -4.55 3.43 -6.88
C GLY A 10 -3.60 3.57 -5.70
N PHE A 11 -3.24 4.80 -5.35
CA PHE A 11 -2.38 5.05 -4.22
C PHE A 11 -2.75 6.34 -3.50
N GLU A 12 -2.45 6.35 -2.21
CA GLU A 12 -2.71 7.44 -1.28
C GLU A 12 -1.36 8.02 -0.85
N LEU A 13 -1.21 9.34 -0.90
CA LEU A 13 -0.04 10.07 -0.44
C LEU A 13 -0.43 10.88 0.80
N GLU A 14 -0.02 10.43 1.98
CA GLU A 14 -0.21 11.20 3.20
C GLU A 14 0.99 12.14 3.40
N LEU A 15 0.76 13.44 3.37
CA LEU A 15 1.79 14.48 3.36
C LEU A 15 1.64 15.42 4.57
N SER A 16 2.76 15.68 5.24
CA SER A 16 2.89 16.83 6.16
C SER A 16 3.58 17.98 5.43
N LEU A 17 2.88 19.11 5.30
CA LEU A 17 3.29 20.24 4.46
C LEU A 17 3.52 21.49 5.29
N ASN A 18 4.70 22.10 5.15
CA ASN A 18 4.96 23.46 5.58
C ASN A 18 4.81 24.39 4.38
N SER A 19 3.69 25.10 4.28
CA SER A 19 3.42 25.99 3.15
C SER A 19 4.21 27.30 3.28
N SER A 20 4.69 27.83 2.15
CA SER A 20 5.31 29.17 2.09
C SER A 20 4.27 30.29 2.16
N LYS A 21 3.04 30.04 1.71
CA LYS A 21 1.91 30.96 1.77
C LYS A 21 1.13 30.71 3.05
N ARG A 22 0.81 31.75 3.82
CA ARG A 22 0.00 31.58 5.03
C ARG A 22 -1.44 31.19 4.70
N HIS A 23 -1.94 30.16 5.37
CA HIS A 23 -3.33 29.72 5.29
C HIS A 23 -3.99 29.88 6.66
N LYS A 24 -5.28 30.23 6.68
CA LYS A 24 -6.05 30.37 7.93
C LYS A 24 -6.67 29.06 8.37
N THR A 25 -6.97 28.19 7.42
CA THR A 25 -7.63 26.91 7.61
C THR A 25 -7.05 25.85 6.69
N TRP A 26 -7.21 24.58 7.04
CA TRP A 26 -6.85 23.46 6.20
C TRP A 26 -7.52 23.56 4.82
N LEU A 27 -8.82 23.89 4.78
CA LEU A 27 -9.56 24.05 3.54
C LEU A 27 -8.92 25.08 2.60
N SER A 28 -8.47 26.21 3.16
CA SER A 28 -7.80 27.26 2.37
C SER A 28 -6.42 26.84 1.84
N LEU A 29 -5.72 25.91 2.50
CA LEU A 29 -4.52 25.28 1.98
C LEU A 29 -4.88 24.30 0.86
N ALA A 30 -5.81 23.37 1.13
CA ALA A 30 -6.19 22.33 0.18
C ALA A 30 -6.70 22.92 -1.14
N GLN A 31 -7.50 24.00 -1.08
CA GLN A 31 -7.96 24.73 -2.28
C GLN A 31 -6.81 25.40 -3.05
N ASP A 32 -5.84 25.99 -2.37
CA ASP A 32 -4.66 26.60 -3.02
C ASP A 32 -3.79 25.52 -3.68
N THR A 33 -3.55 24.41 -2.98
CA THR A 33 -2.84 23.24 -3.52
C THR A 33 -3.58 22.67 -4.73
N GLY A 34 -4.89 22.41 -4.62
CA GLY A 34 -5.71 21.87 -5.71
C GLY A 34 -5.71 22.78 -6.95
N ALA A 35 -5.76 24.10 -6.77
CA ALA A 35 -5.66 25.06 -7.88
C ALA A 35 -4.28 25.03 -8.56
N ARG A 36 -3.20 24.79 -7.81
CA ARG A 36 -1.84 24.64 -8.39
C ARG A 36 -1.67 23.32 -9.13
N LEU A 37 -2.25 22.24 -8.59
CA LEU A 37 -2.31 20.94 -9.26
C LEU A 37 -3.09 21.05 -10.58
N ALA A 38 -4.24 21.73 -10.58
CA ALA A 38 -5.03 21.96 -11.79
C ALA A 38 -4.25 22.76 -12.86
N LYS A 39 -3.44 23.74 -12.46
CA LYS A 39 -2.53 24.46 -13.37
C LYS A 39 -1.45 23.59 -14.00
N LYS A 40 -1.14 22.44 -13.40
CA LYS A 40 -0.26 21.40 -13.93
C LYS A 40 -1.01 20.30 -14.68
N GLY A 41 -2.30 20.49 -14.94
CA GLY A 41 -3.13 19.52 -15.67
C GLY A 41 -3.70 18.39 -14.81
N ILE A 42 -3.50 18.43 -13.48
CA ILE A 42 -4.02 17.39 -12.58
C ILE A 42 -5.50 17.64 -12.31
N ASN A 43 -6.35 16.75 -12.82
CA ASN A 43 -7.76 16.76 -12.50
C ASN A 43 -7.95 16.37 -11.03
N ASN A 44 -8.50 17.29 -10.23
CA ASN A 44 -8.63 17.10 -8.78
C ASN A 44 -9.87 17.77 -8.19
N HIS A 45 -10.18 17.43 -6.94
CA HIS A 45 -11.11 18.17 -6.09
C HIS A 45 -10.62 18.20 -4.64
N VAL A 46 -11.22 19.07 -3.84
CA VAL A 46 -11.04 19.09 -2.38
C VAL A 46 -12.31 18.56 -1.73
N LYS A 47 -12.18 17.62 -0.79
CA LYS A 47 -13.31 17.03 -0.07
C LYS A 47 -12.98 16.83 1.40
N GLU A 48 -14.02 16.77 2.23
CA GLU A 48 -13.90 16.34 3.63
C GLU A 48 -13.70 14.82 3.73
N LYS A 49 -14.25 14.06 2.78
CA LYS A 49 -14.13 12.61 2.66
C LYS A 49 -14.04 12.21 1.20
N VAL A 50 -13.26 11.18 0.92
CA VAL A 50 -13.20 10.55 -0.41
C VAL A 50 -14.58 9.96 -0.73
N ASP A 51 -15.11 10.26 -1.91
CA ASP A 51 -16.28 9.56 -2.44
C ASP A 51 -15.85 8.36 -3.27
N GLY A 52 -16.75 7.40 -3.49
CA GLY A 52 -16.43 6.20 -4.27
C GLY A 52 -16.16 6.44 -5.77
N ASN A 53 -16.06 7.70 -6.21
CA ASN A 53 -15.83 8.09 -7.60
C ASN A 53 -14.34 8.42 -7.84
N TYR A 54 -13.55 7.38 -8.04
CA TYR A 54 -12.09 7.44 -8.20
C TYR A 54 -11.65 7.78 -9.64
N CYS A 55 -12.24 8.81 -10.25
CA CYS A 55 -11.88 9.28 -11.61
C CYS A 55 -10.93 10.49 -11.62
N LYS A 56 -10.64 11.08 -10.45
CA LYS A 56 -9.77 12.25 -10.29
C LYS A 56 -9.14 12.24 -8.90
N TRP A 57 -8.05 12.98 -8.74
CA TRP A 57 -7.36 13.09 -7.46
C TRP A 57 -8.23 13.75 -6.40
N SER A 58 -8.27 13.15 -5.22
CA SER A 58 -8.99 13.69 -4.06
C SER A 58 -8.01 14.27 -3.06
N LEU A 59 -8.16 15.55 -2.72
CA LEU A 59 -7.44 16.19 -1.63
C LEU A 59 -8.33 16.16 -0.39
N VAL A 60 -7.91 15.42 0.63
CA VAL A 60 -8.66 15.22 1.87
C VAL A 60 -7.79 15.49 3.10
N GLN A 61 -8.44 15.78 4.22
CA GLN A 61 -7.72 16.09 5.45
C GLN A 61 -7.28 14.80 6.12
N GLU A 62 -5.97 14.61 6.28
CA GLU A 62 -5.45 13.51 7.08
C GLU A 62 -5.45 13.91 8.55
N ILE A 63 -6.27 13.24 9.35
CA ILE A 63 -6.51 13.58 10.76
C ILE A 63 -5.56 12.88 11.72
N SER A 64 -4.91 11.80 11.29
CA SER A 64 -3.95 11.03 12.08
C SER A 64 -2.55 11.66 12.11
N ILE A 65 -2.24 12.54 11.14
CA ILE A 65 -0.99 13.29 11.11
C ILE A 65 -1.13 14.58 11.94
N PRO A 66 -0.23 14.83 12.90
CA PRO A 66 -0.21 16.08 13.65
C PRO A 66 -0.10 17.32 12.75
N GLN A 67 -0.91 18.34 13.04
CA GLN A 67 -0.88 19.63 12.33
C GLN A 67 -0.50 20.75 13.29
N ASN A 68 0.15 21.80 12.78
CA ASN A 68 0.41 23.02 13.54
C ASN A 68 0.08 24.26 12.69
N PRO A 69 -1.20 24.69 12.69
CA PRO A 69 -1.63 25.87 11.94
C PRO A 69 -0.85 27.15 12.26
N ALA A 70 -0.41 27.34 13.50
CA ALA A 70 0.38 28.50 13.91
C ALA A 70 1.77 28.54 13.24
N LYS A 71 2.32 27.37 12.89
CA LYS A 71 3.55 27.23 12.10
C LYS A 71 3.28 27.02 10.61
N ASN A 72 2.03 27.17 10.16
CA ASN A 72 1.60 26.90 8.79
C ASN A 72 1.95 25.47 8.32
N ASN A 73 1.90 24.52 9.26
CA ASN A 73 2.08 23.09 9.04
C ASN A 73 0.72 22.42 8.98
N TRP A 74 0.49 21.63 7.93
CA TRP A 74 -0.80 21.04 7.62
C TRP A 74 -0.63 19.60 7.14
N ALA A 75 -1.62 18.76 7.43
CA ALA A 75 -1.67 17.40 6.93
C ALA A 75 -2.66 17.29 5.77
N LEU A 76 -2.24 16.64 4.70
CA LEU A 76 -3.01 16.47 3.47
C LEU A 76 -2.85 15.04 3.00
N GLU A 77 -3.94 14.37 2.68
CA GLU A 77 -3.92 13.11 1.94
C GLU A 77 -4.36 13.39 0.50
N LEU A 78 -3.58 12.89 -0.46
CA LEU A 78 -3.99 12.83 -1.87
C LEU A 78 -4.33 11.39 -2.22
N VAL A 79 -5.58 11.14 -2.60
CA VAL A 79 -6.04 9.82 -3.06
C VAL A 79 -6.16 9.83 -4.56
N SER A 80 -5.48 8.89 -5.22
CA SER A 80 -5.42 8.84 -6.68
C SER A 80 -6.74 8.39 -7.33
N PRO A 81 -6.93 8.67 -8.62
CA PRO A 81 -7.81 7.88 -9.47
C PRO A 81 -7.43 6.40 -9.48
N VAL A 82 -8.32 5.56 -10.00
CA VAL A 82 -7.96 4.20 -10.41
C VAL A 82 -7.20 4.26 -11.73
N PHE A 83 -6.02 3.65 -11.75
CA PHE A 83 -5.10 3.59 -12.87
C PHE A 83 -4.92 2.16 -13.37
N GLY A 84 -4.68 2.03 -14.67
CA GLY A 84 -3.94 0.90 -15.26
C GLY A 84 -2.50 1.32 -15.57
N LEU A 85 -1.65 0.39 -16.02
CA LEU A 85 -0.25 0.68 -16.31
C LEU A 85 -0.07 1.79 -17.37
N GLU A 86 -0.93 1.80 -18.38
CA GLU A 86 -0.94 2.81 -19.46
C GLU A 86 -1.59 4.15 -19.07
N SER A 87 -2.08 4.28 -17.83
CA SER A 87 -2.65 5.53 -17.34
C SER A 87 -1.56 6.58 -17.06
N PRO A 88 -1.89 7.88 -16.95
CA PRO A 88 -0.89 8.93 -16.79
C PRO A 88 -0.29 9.02 -15.37
N TRP A 89 -0.34 7.96 -14.57
CA TRP A 89 -0.01 7.97 -13.14
C TRP A 89 1.44 8.44 -12.86
N LEU A 90 2.40 8.14 -13.73
CA LEU A 90 3.77 8.66 -13.66
C LEU A 90 3.78 10.19 -13.83
N ASN A 91 3.21 10.69 -14.91
CA ASN A 91 3.14 12.14 -15.17
C ASN A 91 2.37 12.88 -14.08
N ASP A 92 1.28 12.29 -13.60
CA ASP A 92 0.49 12.83 -12.49
C ASP A 92 1.34 12.97 -11.23
N THR A 93 2.12 11.93 -10.90
CA THR A 93 2.99 11.91 -9.72
C THR A 93 4.07 12.99 -9.81
N ASP A 94 4.76 13.11 -10.95
CA ASP A 94 5.76 14.17 -11.18
C ASP A 94 5.13 15.56 -10.97
N HIS A 95 4.04 15.82 -11.68
CA HIS A 95 3.34 17.09 -11.63
C HIS A 95 2.83 17.44 -10.22
N ILE A 96 2.37 16.44 -9.46
CA ILE A 96 1.95 16.62 -8.06
C ILE A 96 3.12 17.07 -7.19
N PHE A 97 4.21 16.31 -7.16
CA PHE A 97 5.37 16.65 -6.33
C PHE A 97 6.00 17.96 -6.77
N SER A 98 6.18 18.16 -8.07
CA SER A 98 6.69 19.42 -8.66
C SER A 98 5.82 20.64 -8.29
N ALA A 99 4.50 20.51 -8.27
CA ALA A 99 3.60 21.60 -7.89
C ALA A 99 3.66 21.92 -6.38
N ILE A 100 3.69 20.87 -5.55
CA ILE A 100 3.71 21.00 -4.09
C ILE A 100 5.06 21.59 -3.64
N GLN A 101 6.18 21.00 -4.07
CA GLN A 101 7.52 21.39 -3.65
C GLN A 101 7.89 22.82 -4.06
N LYS A 102 7.29 23.36 -5.13
CA LYS A 102 7.46 24.76 -5.53
C LYS A 102 6.96 25.76 -4.48
N HIS A 103 6.04 25.36 -3.62
CA HIS A 103 5.34 26.28 -2.70
C HIS A 103 5.22 25.77 -1.26
N SER A 104 5.58 24.53 -1.00
CA SER A 104 5.58 23.91 0.32
C SER A 104 6.80 23.01 0.46
N SER A 105 7.32 22.86 1.67
CA SER A 105 8.26 21.79 1.97
C SER A 105 7.49 20.60 2.53
N ILE A 106 7.75 19.41 1.98
CA ILE A 106 7.19 18.15 2.46
C ILE A 106 8.06 17.67 3.62
N GLN A 107 7.46 17.45 4.78
CA GLN A 107 8.14 17.01 5.98
C GLN A 107 8.12 15.48 6.04
N ARG A 108 9.27 14.89 6.37
CA ARG A 108 9.35 13.47 6.69
C ARG A 108 8.96 13.28 8.15
N VAL A 109 7.75 12.77 8.39
CA VAL A 109 7.27 12.44 9.74
C VAL A 109 6.78 10.98 9.78
N PRO A 110 7.00 10.25 10.89
CA PRO A 110 6.65 8.82 10.98
C PRO A 110 5.16 8.50 10.76
N GLN A 111 4.29 9.49 10.96
CA GLN A 111 2.84 9.37 10.79
C GLN A 111 2.42 9.41 9.31
N CYS A 112 3.27 9.91 8.41
CA CYS A 112 2.99 9.90 6.98
C CYS A 112 3.23 8.51 6.38
N SER A 113 2.36 8.12 5.48
CA SER A 113 2.35 6.83 4.78
C SER A 113 2.13 7.01 3.29
N THR A 114 2.51 5.99 2.54
CA THR A 114 2.02 5.77 1.18
C THR A 114 1.21 4.48 1.18
N HIS A 115 -0.04 4.50 0.74
CA HIS A 115 -0.84 3.28 0.61
C HIS A 115 -1.00 2.93 -0.85
N VAL A 116 -0.87 1.65 -1.21
CA VAL A 116 -1.07 1.18 -2.59
C VAL A 116 -2.20 0.15 -2.60
N HIS A 117 -3.25 0.45 -3.34
CA HIS A 117 -4.41 -0.40 -3.54
C HIS A 117 -4.32 -1.10 -4.89
N ILE A 118 -4.58 -2.40 -4.94
CA ILE A 118 -4.50 -3.21 -6.15
C ILE A 118 -5.73 -4.11 -6.26
N SER A 119 -6.25 -4.24 -7.47
CA SER A 119 -7.27 -5.19 -7.87
C SER A 119 -6.93 -5.78 -9.25
N GLN A 120 -7.48 -6.94 -9.56
CA GLN A 120 -7.35 -7.51 -10.89
C GLN A 120 -8.37 -6.85 -11.83
N ALA A 121 -7.93 -6.48 -13.03
CA ALA A 121 -8.82 -5.81 -13.98
C ALA A 121 -9.89 -6.79 -14.49
N GLY A 122 -11.16 -6.40 -14.35
CA GLY A 122 -12.32 -7.13 -14.88
C GLY A 122 -12.74 -8.37 -14.10
N GLN A 123 -12.03 -8.78 -13.05
CA GLN A 123 -12.36 -9.95 -12.23
C GLN A 123 -11.70 -9.88 -10.85
N ASP A 124 -12.16 -10.72 -9.93
CA ASP A 124 -11.52 -10.91 -8.62
C ASP A 124 -10.28 -11.81 -8.73
N PHE A 125 -9.35 -11.65 -7.79
CA PHE A 125 -8.32 -12.66 -7.56
C PHE A 125 -8.94 -14.00 -7.15
N THR A 126 -8.46 -15.09 -7.73
CA THR A 126 -8.84 -16.44 -7.29
C THR A 126 -8.31 -16.73 -5.89
N THR A 127 -8.92 -17.68 -5.18
CA THR A 127 -8.46 -18.08 -3.84
C THR A 127 -7.04 -18.64 -3.86
N SER A 128 -6.64 -19.32 -4.94
CA SER A 128 -5.27 -19.79 -5.13
C SER A 128 -4.29 -18.64 -5.27
N GLN A 129 -4.61 -17.62 -6.07
CA GLN A 129 -3.77 -16.43 -6.21
C GLN A 129 -3.63 -15.69 -4.87
N LEU A 130 -4.74 -15.51 -4.15
CA LEU A 130 -4.72 -14.88 -2.83
C LEU A 130 -3.86 -15.68 -1.85
N ALA A 131 -3.95 -17.01 -1.84
CA ALA A 131 -3.10 -17.84 -0.99
C ALA A 131 -1.62 -17.71 -1.34
N CYS A 132 -1.25 -17.74 -2.62
CA CYS A 132 0.13 -17.52 -3.07
C CYS A 132 0.66 -16.16 -2.62
N LEU A 133 -0.13 -15.09 -2.81
CA LEU A 133 0.22 -13.76 -2.35
C LEU A 133 0.38 -13.70 -0.82
N CYS A 134 -0.55 -14.27 -0.06
CA CYS A 134 -0.45 -14.30 1.40
C CYS A 134 0.82 -15.02 1.86
N LYS A 135 1.16 -16.15 1.23
CA LYS A 135 2.40 -16.87 1.54
C LYS A 135 3.63 -16.03 1.23
N ALA A 136 3.68 -15.39 0.06
CA ALA A 136 4.79 -14.52 -0.31
C ALA A 136 4.95 -13.35 0.68
N ILE A 137 3.83 -12.76 1.14
CA ILE A 137 3.84 -11.70 2.16
C ILE A 137 4.50 -12.19 3.45
N LEU A 138 4.18 -13.40 3.92
CA LEU A 138 4.75 -13.93 5.16
C LEU A 138 6.22 -14.32 5.01
N VAL A 139 6.62 -14.83 3.83
CA VAL A 139 8.00 -15.23 3.53
C VAL A 139 8.90 -14.01 3.44
N TYR A 140 8.52 -13.00 2.66
CA TYR A 140 9.36 -11.83 2.36
C TYR A 140 9.12 -10.64 3.31
N GLU A 141 8.42 -10.84 4.44
CA GLU A 141 8.13 -9.77 5.40
C GLU A 141 9.41 -9.07 5.90
N SER A 142 10.46 -9.83 6.19
CA SER A 142 11.75 -9.30 6.63
C SER A 142 12.40 -8.38 5.58
N CYS A 143 12.22 -8.68 4.30
CA CYS A 143 12.71 -7.84 3.21
C CYS A 143 11.95 -6.51 3.16
N PHE A 144 10.63 -6.51 3.32
CA PHE A 144 9.86 -5.27 3.40
C PHE A 144 10.21 -4.45 4.64
N ASP A 145 10.43 -5.10 5.79
CA ASP A 145 10.86 -4.44 7.03
C ASP A 145 12.21 -3.73 6.88
N ALA A 146 13.10 -4.27 6.07
CA ALA A 146 14.40 -3.66 5.78
C ALA A 146 14.33 -2.42 4.87
N LEU A 147 13.21 -2.21 4.16
CA LEU A 147 13.01 -1.07 3.24
C LEU A 147 12.42 0.16 3.93
N VAL A 148 11.95 0.04 5.18
CA VAL A 148 11.34 1.13 5.93
C VAL A 148 12.12 1.43 7.23
N PRO A 149 11.99 2.63 7.80
CA PRO A 149 12.51 2.92 9.13
C PRO A 149 12.02 1.92 10.19
N LYS A 150 12.84 1.65 11.22
CA LYS A 150 12.56 0.61 12.23
C LYS A 150 11.27 0.86 13.01
N ASP A 151 10.95 2.12 13.29
CA ASP A 151 9.71 2.53 13.95
C ASP A 151 8.49 2.24 13.06
N ARG A 152 8.62 2.41 11.74
CA ARG A 152 7.59 2.01 10.77
C ARG A 152 7.42 0.50 10.67
N ALA A 153 8.52 -0.26 10.61
CA ALA A 153 8.48 -1.74 10.52
C ALA A 153 7.73 -2.40 11.69
N SER A 154 7.71 -1.74 12.85
CA SER A 154 7.09 -2.24 14.09
C SER A 154 5.88 -1.42 14.56
N ALA A 155 5.37 -0.51 13.72
CA ALA A 155 4.28 0.39 14.10
C ALA A 155 2.95 -0.35 14.32
N TYR A 156 2.18 0.15 15.30
CA TYR A 156 0.86 -0.41 15.64
C TYR A 156 -0.13 -0.40 14.47
N TRP A 157 -0.05 0.61 13.59
CA TRP A 157 -0.94 0.80 12.44
C TRP A 157 -0.38 0.24 11.12
N CYS A 158 0.47 -0.79 11.21
CA CYS A 158 0.89 -1.66 10.10
C CYS A 158 1.64 -2.88 10.67
N GLN A 159 0.98 -3.62 11.56
CA GLN A 159 1.53 -4.82 12.18
C GLN A 159 1.70 -5.94 11.17
N SER A 160 2.61 -6.87 11.46
CA SER A 160 2.71 -8.13 10.73
C SER A 160 1.36 -8.82 10.63
N ASN A 161 0.99 -9.29 9.44
CA ASN A 161 -0.18 -10.15 9.27
C ASN A 161 -0.08 -11.44 10.11
N ARG A 162 1.13 -11.87 10.49
CA ARG A 162 1.34 -13.01 11.42
C ARG A 162 0.78 -12.75 12.82
N HIS A 163 0.53 -11.50 13.18
CA HIS A 163 -0.11 -11.15 14.45
C HIS A 163 -1.63 -11.34 14.45
N SER A 164 -2.22 -11.76 13.33
CA SER A 164 -3.64 -12.14 13.34
C SER A 164 -3.89 -13.25 14.37
N PRO A 165 -5.06 -13.29 15.06
CA PRO A 165 -5.37 -14.33 16.03
C PRO A 165 -5.33 -15.75 15.45
N VAL A 166 -5.44 -15.90 14.13
CA VAL A 166 -5.33 -17.16 13.40
C VAL A 166 -3.85 -17.58 13.28
N LEU A 167 -3.01 -16.71 12.74
CA LEU A 167 -1.61 -17.03 12.42
C LEU A 167 -0.67 -16.94 13.63
N SER A 168 -0.99 -16.10 14.62
CA SER A 168 -0.16 -15.91 15.83
C SER A 168 -0.03 -17.17 16.69
N ARG A 169 -0.88 -18.17 16.46
CA ARG A 169 -0.83 -19.49 17.13
C ARG A 169 0.18 -20.44 16.49
N CYS A 170 0.61 -20.16 15.27
CA CYS A 170 1.59 -20.99 14.56
C CYS A 170 2.99 -20.77 15.14
N LYS A 171 3.68 -21.87 15.43
CA LYS A 171 5.06 -21.84 15.95
C LYS A 171 6.10 -21.64 14.86
N THR A 172 5.78 -21.98 13.61
CA THR A 172 6.69 -21.92 12.46
C THR A 172 6.03 -21.18 11.31
N LEU A 173 6.85 -20.65 10.40
CA LEU A 173 6.36 -20.05 9.16
C LEU A 173 5.59 -21.09 8.32
N GLU A 174 6.12 -22.29 8.19
CA GLU A 174 5.48 -23.37 7.42
C GLU A 174 4.07 -23.71 7.92
N ALA A 175 3.84 -23.71 9.24
CA ALA A 175 2.51 -23.87 9.80
C ALA A 175 1.55 -22.72 9.40
N CYS A 176 2.05 -21.47 9.31
CA CYS A 176 1.26 -20.36 8.76
C CYS A 176 0.90 -20.60 7.29
N LEU A 177 1.86 -21.05 6.48
CA LEU A 177 1.64 -21.29 5.04
C LEU A 177 0.61 -22.41 4.83
N GLY A 178 0.66 -23.49 5.62
CA GLY A 178 -0.33 -24.55 5.58
C GLY A 178 -1.74 -24.10 5.96
N LEU A 179 -1.89 -23.16 6.92
CA LEU A 179 -3.19 -22.57 7.22
C LEU A 179 -3.76 -21.75 6.05
N LEU A 180 -2.90 -21.07 5.29
CA LEU A 180 -3.32 -20.34 4.09
C LEU A 180 -3.78 -21.28 2.97
N ASP A 181 -3.13 -22.44 2.82
CA ASP A 181 -3.61 -23.49 1.91
C ASP A 181 -5.01 -23.96 2.29
N MET A 182 -5.23 -24.27 3.57
CA MET A 182 -6.54 -24.69 4.06
C MET A 182 -7.60 -23.59 3.91
N ALA A 183 -7.22 -22.32 4.14
CA ALA A 183 -8.11 -21.18 3.93
C ALA A 183 -8.51 -21.03 2.46
N SER A 184 -7.58 -21.27 1.52
CA SER A 184 -7.84 -21.18 0.08
C SER A 184 -8.97 -22.10 -0.39
N GLN A 185 -9.06 -23.29 0.20
CA GLN A 185 -10.11 -24.28 -0.09
C GLN A 185 -11.48 -23.87 0.46
N ARG A 186 -11.51 -22.97 1.45
CA ARG A 186 -12.73 -22.49 2.10
C ARG A 186 -13.28 -21.19 1.50
N GLY A 187 -12.54 -20.54 0.62
CA GLY A 187 -12.96 -19.31 -0.06
C GLY A 187 -12.24 -18.04 0.41
N THR A 188 -12.48 -16.95 -0.32
CA THR A 188 -11.87 -15.63 -0.07
C THR A 188 -12.07 -15.16 1.37
N ALA A 189 -13.24 -15.39 1.97
CA ALA A 189 -13.52 -14.96 3.33
C ALA A 189 -12.59 -15.60 4.36
N ALA A 190 -12.29 -16.90 4.22
CA ALA A 190 -11.38 -17.60 5.11
C ALA A 190 -9.93 -17.08 5.00
N ILE A 191 -9.49 -16.68 3.80
CA ILE A 191 -8.18 -16.06 3.59
C ILE A 191 -8.13 -14.69 4.28
N VAL A 192 -9.16 -13.86 4.07
CA VAL A 192 -9.25 -12.53 4.70
C VAL A 192 -9.25 -12.64 6.22
N GLU A 193 -10.01 -13.58 6.79
CA GLU A 193 -9.99 -13.83 8.24
C GLU A 193 -8.58 -14.28 8.69
N THR A 194 -7.93 -15.17 7.95
CA THR A 194 -6.59 -15.64 8.30
C THR A 194 -5.57 -14.49 8.33
N MET A 195 -5.64 -13.54 7.41
CA MET A 195 -4.68 -12.43 7.29
C MET A 195 -5.06 -11.17 8.07
N CYS A 196 -6.34 -10.92 8.31
CA CYS A 196 -6.86 -9.63 8.77
C CYS A 196 -7.84 -9.70 9.95
N LEU A 197 -8.00 -10.86 10.60
CA LEU A 197 -8.74 -10.95 11.85
C LEU A 197 -8.01 -10.17 12.95
N PHE A 198 -8.74 -9.47 13.81
CA PHE A 198 -8.19 -8.62 14.87
C PHE A 198 -8.90 -8.92 16.20
N PRO A 199 -8.16 -8.99 17.32
CA PRO A 199 -8.74 -9.46 18.56
C PRO A 199 -9.76 -8.48 19.13
N ALA A 200 -10.93 -8.99 19.52
CA ALA A 200 -11.93 -8.21 20.27
C ALA A 200 -11.37 -7.67 21.59
N SER A 201 -10.43 -8.40 22.17
CA SER A 201 -9.75 -8.02 23.41
C SER A 201 -8.77 -6.87 23.25
N SER A 202 -8.45 -6.41 22.02
CA SER A 202 -7.59 -5.23 21.81
C SER A 202 -8.21 -3.94 22.40
N ALA A 203 -7.38 -2.90 22.62
CA ALA A 203 -7.89 -1.60 23.07
C ALA A 203 -8.96 -1.04 22.12
N TYR A 204 -8.73 -1.13 20.80
CA TYR A 204 -9.70 -0.73 19.79
C TYR A 204 -10.95 -1.62 19.83
N GLY A 205 -10.81 -2.94 19.92
CA GLY A 205 -11.94 -3.87 20.02
C GLY A 205 -12.84 -3.57 21.21
N ARG A 206 -12.26 -3.36 22.40
CA ARG A 206 -12.99 -2.98 23.61
C ARG A 206 -13.67 -1.61 23.47
N ALA A 207 -12.97 -0.60 22.94
CA ALA A 207 -13.52 0.74 22.72
C ALA A 207 -14.73 0.73 21.75
N HIS A 208 -14.78 -0.22 20.83
CA HIS A 208 -15.88 -0.38 19.87
C HIS A 208 -16.86 -1.51 20.25
N GLY A 209 -16.85 -1.97 21.51
CA GLY A 209 -17.82 -2.94 22.04
C GLY A 209 -17.78 -4.32 21.35
N ARG A 210 -16.65 -4.70 20.73
CA ARG A 210 -16.51 -5.98 20.02
C ARG A 210 -16.47 -7.12 21.02
N LYS A 211 -17.36 -8.10 20.84
CA LYS A 211 -17.48 -9.30 21.70
C LYS A 211 -16.79 -10.53 21.11
N LYS A 212 -16.43 -10.47 19.83
CA LYS A 212 -15.75 -11.53 19.08
C LYS A 212 -14.72 -10.88 18.17
N ASP A 213 -13.64 -11.60 17.92
CA ASP A 213 -12.63 -11.20 16.94
C ASP A 213 -13.31 -10.89 15.61
N PHE A 214 -12.79 -9.89 14.90
CA PHE A 214 -13.45 -9.30 13.74
C PHE A 214 -12.41 -8.89 12.71
N VAL A 215 -12.80 -8.87 11.44
CA VAL A 215 -11.90 -8.42 10.37
C VAL A 215 -11.65 -6.92 10.51
N HIS A 216 -10.38 -6.55 10.64
CA HIS A 216 -9.94 -5.17 10.72
C HIS A 216 -8.57 -5.02 10.05
N GLY A 217 -8.55 -5.01 8.72
CA GLY A 217 -7.30 -5.04 7.97
C GLY A 217 -6.44 -3.78 8.08
N LYS A 218 -7.01 -2.63 8.47
CA LYS A 218 -6.27 -1.35 8.59
C LYS A 218 -5.12 -1.36 9.61
N VAL A 219 -5.08 -2.34 10.52
CA VAL A 219 -3.98 -2.51 11.49
C VAL A 219 -2.79 -3.30 10.93
N TYR A 220 -2.92 -3.94 9.77
CA TYR A 220 -1.90 -4.83 9.21
C TYR A 220 -1.14 -4.19 8.04
N LYS A 221 0.09 -4.66 7.79
CA LYS A 221 0.91 -4.26 6.63
C LYS A 221 0.19 -4.48 5.32
N TRP A 222 -0.50 -5.62 5.19
CA TRP A 222 -1.35 -5.92 4.05
C TRP A 222 -2.81 -6.07 4.49
N ASN A 223 -3.68 -5.27 3.91
CA ASN A 223 -5.09 -5.23 4.22
C ASN A 223 -5.91 -5.87 3.09
N PHE A 224 -6.58 -6.98 3.43
CA PHE A 224 -7.45 -7.73 2.53
C PHE A 224 -8.95 -7.51 2.82
N ALA A 225 -9.29 -6.68 3.82
CA ALA A 225 -10.66 -6.57 4.31
C ALA A 225 -11.66 -6.12 3.24
N ARG A 226 -11.23 -5.31 2.26
CA ARG A 226 -12.09 -4.85 1.17
C ARG A 226 -12.51 -5.96 0.20
N LEU A 227 -11.84 -7.12 0.20
CA LEU A 227 -12.27 -8.28 -0.59
C LEU A 227 -13.60 -8.89 -0.10
N LEU A 228 -14.04 -8.56 1.12
CA LEU A 228 -15.36 -8.94 1.64
C LEU A 228 -16.46 -7.97 1.22
N GLY A 229 -16.10 -6.84 0.60
CA GLY A 229 -17.04 -5.84 0.12
C GLY A 229 -17.92 -6.36 -1.02
N HIS A 230 -19.10 -5.78 -1.14
CA HIS A 230 -20.05 -6.04 -2.24
C HIS A 230 -19.98 -4.97 -3.34
N ASP A 231 -19.12 -3.95 -3.19
CA ASP A 231 -18.95 -2.88 -4.16
C ASP A 231 -17.79 -3.17 -5.12
N ASN A 232 -17.63 -2.28 -6.11
CA ASN A 232 -16.55 -2.36 -7.09
C ASN A 232 -15.18 -1.94 -6.53
N SER A 233 -15.03 -1.78 -5.20
CA SER A 233 -13.80 -1.33 -4.53
C SER A 233 -13.08 -2.45 -3.80
N ARG A 234 -13.14 -3.67 -4.36
CA ARG A 234 -12.49 -4.88 -3.83
C ARG A 234 -10.99 -4.86 -4.14
N THR A 235 -10.22 -4.28 -3.22
CA THR A 235 -8.77 -4.15 -3.35
C THR A 235 -8.03 -4.87 -2.23
N ILE A 236 -6.78 -5.21 -2.53
CA ILE A 236 -5.74 -5.52 -1.56
C ILE A 236 -4.94 -4.23 -1.38
N GLU A 237 -4.59 -3.89 -0.15
CA GLU A 237 -3.91 -2.64 0.17
C GLU A 237 -2.60 -2.90 0.92
N PHE A 238 -1.49 -2.37 0.39
CA PHE A 238 -0.20 -2.34 1.06
C PHE A 238 -0.04 -1.04 1.85
N ARG A 239 0.10 -1.16 3.18
CA ARG A 239 0.07 -0.06 4.15
C ARG A 239 1.39 0.19 4.86
N GLN A 240 2.37 -0.69 4.68
CA GLN A 240 3.69 -0.53 5.29
C GLN A 240 4.52 0.66 4.78
N PRO A 241 4.44 1.09 3.51
CA PRO A 241 5.33 2.12 2.98
C PRO A 241 5.36 3.39 3.83
N SER A 242 6.55 3.97 3.96
CA SER A 242 6.72 5.29 4.57
C SER A 242 6.16 6.38 3.66
N GLY A 243 5.76 7.52 4.23
CA GLY A 243 5.28 8.67 3.48
C GLY A 243 6.28 9.15 2.43
N SER A 244 5.82 9.20 1.18
CA SER A 244 6.61 9.66 0.04
C SER A 244 6.88 11.17 0.12
N THR A 245 8.15 11.55 -0.03
CA THR A 245 8.61 12.95 -0.01
C THR A 245 8.95 13.50 -1.39
N CYS A 246 9.12 12.61 -2.37
CA CYS A 246 9.32 12.91 -3.77
C CYS A 246 8.62 11.87 -4.67
N MET A 247 8.70 12.10 -5.98
CA MET A 247 8.13 11.21 -6.99
C MET A 247 8.75 9.81 -6.92
N GLU A 248 10.06 9.72 -6.79
CA GLU A 248 10.81 8.47 -6.80
C GLU A 248 10.36 7.55 -5.66
N ASP A 249 10.09 8.12 -4.47
CA ASP A 249 9.53 7.37 -3.35
C ASP A 249 8.17 6.76 -3.73
N ALA A 250 7.25 7.57 -4.26
CA ALA A 250 5.89 7.14 -4.57
C ALA A 250 5.87 6.10 -5.70
N VAL A 251 6.61 6.36 -6.78
CA VAL A 251 6.74 5.44 -7.91
C VAL A 251 7.41 4.13 -7.48
N GLY A 252 8.46 4.20 -6.66
CA GLY A 252 9.14 3.03 -6.13
C GLY A 252 8.20 2.11 -5.34
N TRP A 253 7.40 2.68 -4.43
CA TRP A 253 6.40 1.90 -3.68
C TRP A 253 5.32 1.29 -4.56
N VAL A 254 4.80 2.04 -5.54
CA VAL A 254 3.81 1.52 -6.50
C VAL A 254 4.38 0.36 -7.30
N LEU A 255 5.57 0.53 -7.89
CA LEU A 255 6.23 -0.50 -8.69
C LEU A 255 6.54 -1.75 -7.86
N LEU A 256 7.07 -1.58 -6.64
CA LEU A 256 7.33 -2.69 -5.72
C LEU A 256 6.04 -3.48 -5.47
N THR A 257 4.95 -2.78 -5.16
CA THR A 257 3.68 -3.44 -4.83
C THR A 257 3.10 -4.17 -6.05
N LEU A 258 3.08 -3.53 -7.22
CA LEU A 258 2.53 -4.11 -8.45
C LEU A 258 3.32 -5.35 -8.88
N THR A 259 4.64 -5.24 -8.95
CA THR A 259 5.51 -6.36 -9.34
C THR A 259 5.48 -7.49 -8.33
N PHE A 260 5.42 -7.19 -7.02
CA PHE A 260 5.29 -8.22 -5.99
C PHE A 260 3.97 -8.99 -6.12
N VAL A 261 2.84 -8.28 -6.25
CA VAL A 261 1.53 -8.91 -6.40
C VAL A 261 1.44 -9.72 -7.70
N ALA A 262 1.95 -9.18 -8.81
CA ALA A 262 1.99 -9.89 -10.08
C ALA A 262 2.86 -11.14 -10.00
N GLY A 263 4.06 -11.03 -9.41
CA GLY A 263 4.97 -12.16 -9.25
C GLY A 263 4.37 -13.27 -8.40
N ALA A 264 3.67 -12.92 -7.33
CA ALA A 264 3.05 -13.91 -6.46
C ALA A 264 1.76 -14.53 -7.04
N THR A 265 1.09 -13.86 -7.99
CA THR A 265 -0.21 -14.29 -8.53
C THR A 265 -0.18 -14.73 -9.99
N GLY A 266 0.94 -14.52 -10.69
CA GLY A 266 1.13 -14.83 -12.12
C GLY A 266 1.46 -16.28 -12.44
N GLY A 267 1.59 -17.14 -11.42
CA GLY A 267 2.02 -18.53 -11.55
C GLY A 267 3.52 -18.72 -11.33
N GLY A 268 4.02 -19.95 -11.40
CA GLY A 268 5.42 -20.28 -11.08
C GLY A 268 5.66 -20.53 -9.58
N ASN A 269 6.65 -21.36 -9.26
CA ASN A 269 7.03 -21.64 -7.87
C ASN A 269 8.07 -20.60 -7.42
N CYS A 270 7.59 -19.41 -7.03
CA CYS A 270 8.44 -18.28 -6.64
C CYS A 270 8.50 -18.04 -5.12
N LEU A 271 7.98 -18.99 -4.34
CA LEU A 271 8.28 -19.08 -2.92
C LEU A 271 9.61 -19.84 -2.83
N GLY A 272 10.65 -19.16 -2.35
CA GLY A 272 11.98 -19.73 -2.15
C GLY A 272 12.01 -20.95 -1.25
N SER A 273 13.19 -21.55 -1.09
CA SER A 273 13.35 -22.68 -0.17
C SER A 273 13.00 -22.22 1.25
N LEU A 274 12.10 -22.94 1.94
CA LEU A 274 11.70 -22.61 3.32
C LEU A 274 12.82 -22.81 4.35
N GLU A 275 14.03 -23.15 3.90
CA GLU A 275 15.20 -23.39 4.75
C GLU A 275 16.01 -22.09 5.00
N HIS A 276 15.73 -21.47 6.15
CA HIS A 276 16.59 -20.57 6.94
C HIS A 276 17.37 -19.43 6.23
N GLY A 277 16.81 -18.22 6.27
CA GLY A 277 17.34 -17.10 7.06
C GLY A 277 18.79 -16.64 6.84
N GLY A 278 19.31 -16.67 5.61
CA GLY A 278 20.65 -16.18 5.31
C GLY A 278 20.79 -15.66 3.88
N GLY A 279 20.99 -14.34 3.70
CA GLY A 279 21.48 -13.70 2.48
C GLY A 279 20.62 -13.78 1.20
N ASP A 280 19.85 -14.86 1.01
CA ASP A 280 19.20 -15.22 -0.25
C ASP A 280 17.78 -14.65 -0.37
N ASP A 281 17.07 -14.39 0.73
CA ASP A 281 15.69 -13.88 0.71
C ASP A 281 15.54 -12.58 -0.13
N GLN A 282 16.56 -11.71 -0.14
CA GLN A 282 16.56 -10.49 -0.96
C GLN A 282 16.73 -10.79 -2.46
N LEU A 283 17.54 -11.79 -2.78
CA LEU A 283 17.76 -12.23 -4.17
C LEU A 283 16.51 -12.96 -4.69
N GLU A 284 15.92 -13.83 -3.86
CA GLU A 284 14.66 -14.50 -4.16
C GLU A 284 13.50 -13.51 -4.30
N LEU A 285 13.41 -12.51 -3.42
CA LEU A 285 12.46 -11.40 -3.59
C LEU A 285 12.71 -10.69 -4.93
N TRP A 286 13.96 -10.36 -5.26
CA TRP A 286 14.27 -9.72 -6.54
C TRP A 286 13.85 -10.57 -7.75
N HIS A 287 14.04 -11.89 -7.70
CA HIS A 287 13.54 -12.80 -8.72
C HIS A 287 12.00 -12.78 -8.82
N LEU A 288 11.29 -12.76 -7.68
CA LEU A 288 9.84 -12.62 -7.65
C LEU A 288 9.40 -11.30 -8.31
N LEU A 289 10.06 -10.18 -8.01
CA LEU A 289 9.76 -8.87 -8.61
C LEU A 289 10.03 -8.85 -10.11
N CYS A 290 11.13 -9.45 -10.56
CA CYS A 290 11.43 -9.60 -11.99
C CYS A 290 10.38 -10.46 -12.70
N HIS A 291 9.95 -11.57 -12.08
CA HIS A 291 8.86 -12.38 -12.61
C HIS A 291 7.57 -11.57 -12.72
N GLY A 292 7.23 -10.80 -11.69
CA GLY A 292 6.07 -9.91 -11.72
C GLY A 292 6.14 -8.84 -12.80
N ALA A 293 7.31 -8.24 -13.02
CA ALA A 293 7.53 -7.30 -14.12
C ALA A 293 7.26 -7.96 -15.49
N LEU A 294 7.71 -9.20 -15.69
CA LEU A 294 7.43 -9.97 -16.91
C LEU A 294 5.92 -10.28 -17.06
N VAL A 295 5.26 -10.69 -15.98
CA VAL A 295 3.81 -11.00 -15.95
C VAL A 295 2.96 -9.77 -16.31
N LEU A 296 3.40 -8.59 -15.88
CA LEU A 296 2.77 -7.30 -16.18
C LEU A 296 3.11 -6.76 -17.58
N GLY A 297 4.15 -7.29 -18.23
CA GLY A 297 4.71 -6.66 -19.44
C GLY A 297 5.30 -5.28 -19.14
N LEU A 298 5.87 -5.10 -17.94
CA LEU A 298 6.40 -3.83 -17.47
C LEU A 298 7.60 -3.38 -18.33
N ASP A 299 7.66 -2.09 -18.66
CA ASP A 299 8.80 -1.51 -19.37
C ASP A 299 10.11 -1.76 -18.59
N PRO A 300 11.19 -2.26 -19.25
CA PRO A 300 12.49 -2.46 -18.60
C PRO A 300 13.02 -1.23 -17.85
N PHE A 301 12.73 -0.01 -18.31
CA PHE A 301 13.09 1.21 -17.61
C PHE A 301 12.48 1.28 -16.21
N LEU A 302 11.22 0.86 -16.04
CA LEU A 302 10.55 0.85 -14.73
C LEU A 302 11.15 -0.21 -13.80
N LEU A 303 11.69 -1.30 -14.36
CA LEU A 303 12.43 -2.29 -13.56
C LEU A 303 13.75 -1.69 -13.02
N ASP A 304 14.43 -0.86 -13.79
CA ASP A 304 15.62 -0.13 -13.32
C ASP A 304 15.27 0.92 -12.25
N VAL A 305 14.13 1.62 -12.39
CA VAL A 305 13.61 2.51 -11.35
C VAL A 305 13.37 1.73 -10.05
N LEU A 306 12.72 0.56 -10.13
CA LEU A 306 12.48 -0.29 -8.97
C LEU A 306 13.79 -0.79 -8.34
N ARG A 307 14.77 -1.23 -9.15
CA ARG A 307 16.09 -1.65 -8.65
C ARG A 307 16.80 -0.53 -7.89
N ASN A 308 16.78 0.68 -8.45
CA ASN A 308 17.38 1.85 -7.82
C ASN A 308 16.68 2.17 -6.50
N PHE A 309 15.35 2.12 -6.47
CA PHE A 309 14.55 2.30 -5.26
C PHE A 309 14.93 1.31 -4.15
N LEU A 310 15.02 0.01 -4.46
CA LEU A 310 15.39 -1.05 -3.51
C LEU A 310 16.84 -0.92 -2.99
N SER A 311 17.71 -0.27 -3.75
CA SER A 311 19.11 -0.05 -3.36
C SER A 311 19.26 1.10 -2.35
N GLN A 312 18.22 1.91 -2.15
CA GLN A 312 18.23 2.98 -1.16
C GLN A 312 18.06 2.38 0.24
N ARG A 313 19.01 2.65 1.15
CA ARG A 313 18.84 2.27 2.55
C ARG A 313 17.92 3.28 3.24
N PRO A 314 16.95 2.84 4.05
CA PRO A 314 16.21 3.77 4.89
C PRO A 314 17.20 4.49 5.82
N THR A 315 17.19 5.82 5.77
CA THR A 315 17.97 6.71 6.65
C THR A 315 17.35 6.81 8.02
#